data_AF-A0AAE1GI62-F1
#
_entry.id   AF-A0AAE1GI62-F1
#
_cell.length_a   1.000
_cell.length_b   1.000
_cell.length_c   1.000
_cell.angle_alpha   90.00
_cell.angle_beta   90.00
_cell.angle_gamma   90.00
#
_symmetry.space_group_name_H-M   'P 1'
#
loop_
_entity.id
_entity.type
_entity.pdbx_description
1 polymer ?
#
loop_
_entity_poly.entity_id
_entity_poly.type
_entity_poly.pdbx_seq_one_letter_code
_entity_poly.pdbx_strand_id
1 'polypeptide(L)'
;MLQGRGDLLEALLEGPLDAADPRLLHLVRDRYLVAPASAKYNLKEDYMLPVDQPYLSYRNSTMGWEKLHRLVVTLFDQQPPGFFVEAGALDGEYLSNTLYLERNKNWTGLLVEPDAEMFTCLLEKNRKAWASHSCLATTNYPSKVMLHGFLLLGLDTGQ
;
A
#
# COMPACT_ATOMS: atom_id res chain seq x y z
N MET A 1 9.87 28.62 13.53
CA MET A 1 9.06 28.81 14.76
C MET A 1 8.16 27.61 14.93
N LEU A 2 8.17 27.01 16.13
CA LEU A 2 7.53 25.74 16.51
C LEU A 2 6.03 25.89 16.87
N GLN A 3 5.35 26.94 16.40
CA GLN A 3 3.98 27.28 16.81
C GLN A 3 2.89 26.45 16.14
N GLY A 4 3.19 25.60 15.15
CA GLY A 4 2.18 24.84 14.39
C GLY A 4 2.07 23.34 14.71
N ARG A 5 2.93 22.80 15.58
CA ARG A 5 2.95 21.35 15.89
C ARG A 5 1.92 20.91 16.93
N GLY A 6 1.63 21.75 17.92
CA GLY A 6 0.60 21.47 18.93
C GLY A 6 -0.79 21.45 18.32
N ASP A 7 -1.12 22.52 17.60
CA ASP A 7 -2.41 22.73 16.96
C ASP A 7 -2.79 21.65 15.93
N LEU A 8 -1.80 21.06 15.22
CA LEU A 8 -2.07 19.96 14.29
C LEU A 8 -2.40 18.66 15.03
N LEU A 9 -1.70 18.36 16.12
CA LEU A 9 -1.95 17.15 16.90
C LEU A 9 -3.31 17.24 17.61
N GLU A 10 -3.63 18.42 18.16
CA GLU A 10 -4.95 18.69 18.75
C GLU A 10 -6.05 18.58 17.68
N ALA A 11 -5.88 19.17 16.50
CA ALA A 11 -6.84 19.05 15.41
C ALA A 11 -6.99 17.61 14.87
N LEU A 12 -5.91 16.80 14.86
CA LEU A 12 -5.96 15.36 14.55
C LEU A 12 -6.75 14.56 15.59
N LEU A 13 -6.77 15.02 16.85
CA LEU A 13 -7.46 14.37 17.97
C LEU A 13 -8.94 14.80 18.09
N GLU A 14 -9.28 16.01 17.67
CA GLU A 14 -10.63 16.59 17.83
C GLU A 14 -11.63 16.18 16.75
N GLY A 15 -11.19 15.68 15.60
CA GLY A 15 -12.13 15.20 14.59
C GLY A 15 -11.57 15.13 13.18
N PRO A 16 -12.46 15.06 12.17
CA PRO A 16 -12.04 14.91 10.80
C PRO A 16 -11.34 16.18 10.31
N LEU A 17 -10.09 16.01 9.89
CA LEU A 17 -9.34 17.08 9.26
C LEU A 17 -9.69 17.17 7.79
N ASP A 18 -9.66 18.40 7.26
CA ASP A 18 -9.63 18.60 5.82
C ASP A 18 -8.40 17.89 5.24
N ALA A 19 -8.62 16.96 4.31
CA ALA A 19 -7.55 16.22 3.63
C ALA A 19 -6.62 17.15 2.84
N ALA A 20 -7.07 18.35 2.48
CA ALA A 20 -6.29 19.38 1.82
C ALA A 20 -5.55 20.32 2.79
N ASP A 21 -5.68 20.14 4.12
CA ASP A 21 -4.98 20.97 5.10
C ASP A 21 -3.45 20.93 4.83
N PRO A 22 -2.81 22.09 4.57
CA PRO A 22 -1.39 22.13 4.22
C PRO A 22 -0.46 21.52 5.28
N ARG A 23 -0.85 21.58 6.56
CA ARG A 23 -0.11 21.01 7.69
C ARG A 23 -0.22 19.49 7.68
N LEU A 24 -1.42 18.96 7.40
CA LEU A 24 -1.63 17.52 7.23
C LEU A 24 -0.85 17.00 6.01
N LEU A 25 -0.92 17.69 4.87
CA LEU A 25 -0.17 17.33 3.67
C LEU A 25 1.34 17.34 3.91
N HIS A 26 1.86 18.32 4.66
CA HIS A 26 3.27 18.36 5.05
C HIS A 26 3.63 17.17 5.95
N LEU A 27 2.81 16.86 6.96
CA LEU A 27 3.02 15.71 7.83
C LEU A 27 3.03 14.39 7.05
N VAL A 28 2.07 14.19 6.16
CA VAL A 28 1.96 12.97 5.34
C VAL A 28 3.18 12.81 4.44
N ARG A 29 3.57 13.88 3.72
CA ARG A 29 4.76 13.87 2.85
C ARG A 29 6.05 13.60 3.60
N ASP A 30 6.19 14.15 4.80
CA ASP A 30 7.43 14.05 5.57
C ASP A 30 7.55 12.74 6.36
N ARG A 31 6.43 12.11 6.74
CA ARG A 31 6.43 11.00 7.71
C ARG A 31 5.82 9.70 7.21
N TYR A 32 4.88 9.77 6.26
CA TYR A 32 4.05 8.63 5.87
C TYR A 32 4.23 8.24 4.41
N LEU A 33 5.08 8.94 3.66
CA LEU A 33 5.36 8.65 2.26
C LEU A 33 6.86 8.40 2.06
N VAL A 34 7.16 7.28 1.43
CA VAL A 34 8.49 6.94 0.91
C VAL A 34 8.46 7.15 -0.59
N ALA A 35 9.45 7.90 -1.09
CA ALA A 35 9.55 8.25 -2.50
C ALA A 35 9.85 7.02 -3.39
N PRO A 36 9.41 7.04 -4.67
CA PRO A 36 9.77 6.02 -5.65
C PRO A 36 11.27 5.78 -5.71
N ALA A 37 11.68 4.51 -5.78
CA ALA A 37 13.10 4.17 -5.79
C ALA A 37 13.75 4.57 -7.13
N SER A 38 14.89 5.27 -7.07
CA SER A 38 15.69 5.56 -8.27
C SER A 38 16.57 4.38 -8.74
N ALA A 39 16.84 3.41 -7.85
CA ALA A 39 17.62 2.22 -8.16
C ALA A 39 16.89 1.30 -9.17
N LYS A 40 17.59 0.30 -9.73
CA LYS A 40 16.94 -0.71 -10.59
C LYS A 40 15.97 -1.57 -9.77
N TYR A 41 14.92 -2.09 -10.43
CA TYR A 41 14.02 -3.07 -9.84
C TYR A 41 14.80 -4.25 -9.27
N ASN A 42 14.42 -4.69 -8.08
CA ASN A 42 14.95 -5.88 -7.42
C ASN A 42 13.81 -6.90 -7.27
N LEU A 43 13.39 -7.44 -8.41
CA LEU A 43 12.28 -8.37 -8.54
C LEU A 43 12.83 -9.77 -8.85
N LYS A 44 12.15 -10.80 -8.37
CA LYS A 44 12.45 -12.21 -8.65
C LYS A 44 11.94 -12.57 -10.05
N GLU A 45 12.69 -13.42 -10.77
CA GLU A 45 12.31 -13.87 -12.11
C GLU A 45 11.16 -14.91 -12.10
N ASP A 46 11.03 -15.68 -11.01
CA ASP A 46 9.97 -16.67 -10.83
C ASP A 46 9.30 -16.49 -9.46
N TYR A 47 8.19 -15.76 -9.45
CA TYR A 47 7.42 -15.42 -8.26
C TYR A 47 6.30 -16.43 -7.95
N MET A 48 6.18 -17.51 -8.75
CA MET A 48 5.13 -18.53 -8.61
C MET A 48 5.62 -19.86 -8.00
N LEU A 49 6.92 -20.01 -7.71
CA LEU A 49 7.51 -21.19 -7.07
C LEU A 49 7.63 -21.05 -5.54
N PRO A 50 7.67 -22.21 -4.82
CA PRO A 50 6.64 -22.58 -3.87
C PRO A 50 6.49 -21.62 -2.68
N VAL A 51 5.29 -21.65 -2.11
CA VAL A 51 4.87 -20.87 -0.95
C VAL A 51 5.69 -21.27 0.29
N ASP A 52 6.89 -20.74 0.42
CA ASP A 52 7.69 -20.79 1.64
C ASP A 52 7.08 -19.84 2.68
N GLN A 53 7.42 -20.01 3.97
CA GLN A 53 7.16 -18.97 4.97
C GLN A 53 7.85 -17.69 4.47
N PRO A 54 7.17 -16.53 4.39
CA PRO A 54 5.95 -16.09 5.09
C PRO A 54 4.63 -16.20 4.30
N TYR A 55 4.62 -16.77 3.09
CA TYR A 55 3.47 -16.65 2.17
C TYR A 55 2.41 -17.75 2.34
N LEU A 56 2.60 -18.70 3.29
CA LEU A 56 1.71 -19.86 3.44
C LEU A 56 0.24 -19.49 3.62
N SER A 57 -0.04 -18.40 4.34
CA SER A 57 -1.39 -17.88 4.54
C SER A 57 -2.07 -17.43 3.24
N TYR A 58 -1.29 -17.08 2.22
CA TYR A 58 -1.77 -16.60 0.91
C TYR A 58 -1.86 -17.70 -0.14
N ARG A 59 -1.51 -18.95 0.20
CA ARG A 59 -1.49 -20.09 -0.76
C ARG A 59 -2.80 -20.26 -1.52
N ASN A 60 -3.94 -20.06 -0.85
CA ASN A 60 -5.26 -20.21 -1.48
C ASN A 60 -5.68 -18.96 -2.28
N SER A 61 -4.98 -17.83 -2.11
CA SER A 61 -5.26 -16.57 -2.79
C SER A 61 -4.75 -16.55 -4.23
N THR A 62 -3.78 -17.40 -4.59
CA THR A 62 -3.17 -17.42 -5.94
C THR A 62 -4.20 -17.57 -7.06
N MET A 63 -5.16 -18.49 -6.93
CA MET A 63 -6.16 -18.70 -7.98
C MET A 63 -7.16 -17.54 -8.10
N GLY A 64 -7.44 -16.83 -6.99
CA GLY A 64 -8.21 -15.60 -7.01
C GLY A 64 -7.44 -14.46 -7.67
N TRP A 65 -6.16 -14.34 -7.32
CA TRP A 65 -5.25 -13.34 -7.88
C TRP A 65 -5.07 -13.51 -9.38
N GLU A 66 -4.86 -14.72 -9.91
CA GLU A 66 -4.72 -14.93 -11.36
C GLU A 66 -5.93 -14.41 -12.16
N LYS A 67 -7.14 -14.59 -11.62
CA LYS A 67 -8.37 -14.07 -12.23
C LYS A 67 -8.39 -12.55 -12.22
N LEU A 68 -8.07 -11.94 -11.08
CA LEU A 68 -7.98 -10.49 -10.94
C LEU A 68 -6.90 -9.89 -11.83
N HIS A 69 -5.72 -10.52 -11.88
CA HIS A 69 -4.61 -10.11 -12.73
C HIS A 69 -5.01 -10.10 -14.20
N ARG A 70 -5.68 -11.15 -14.69
CA ARG A 70 -6.22 -11.17 -16.07
C ARG A 70 -7.22 -10.04 -16.32
N LEU A 71 -8.06 -9.71 -15.34
CA LEU A 71 -8.99 -8.59 -15.46
C LEU A 71 -8.24 -7.25 -15.52
N VAL A 72 -7.24 -7.03 -14.66
CA VAL A 72 -6.40 -5.82 -14.68
C VAL A 72 -5.72 -5.68 -16.04
N VAL A 73 -5.08 -6.74 -16.54
CA VAL A 73 -4.46 -6.73 -17.86
C VAL A 73 -5.50 -6.36 -18.93
N THR A 74 -6.65 -7.02 -18.96
CA THR A 74 -7.66 -6.81 -20.01
C THR A 74 -8.29 -5.41 -19.95
N LEU A 75 -8.67 -4.94 -18.76
CA LEU A 75 -9.36 -3.66 -18.59
C LEU A 75 -8.44 -2.46 -18.89
N PHE A 76 -7.16 -2.57 -18.54
CA PHE A 76 -6.20 -1.48 -18.67
C PHE A 76 -5.24 -1.63 -19.85
N ASP A 77 -5.43 -2.64 -20.72
CA ASP A 77 -4.52 -2.89 -21.84
C ASP A 77 -4.43 -1.69 -22.80
N GLN A 78 -5.58 -1.09 -23.09
CA GLN A 78 -5.73 0.02 -24.04
C GLN A 78 -5.86 1.38 -23.34
N GLN A 79 -5.63 1.42 -22.02
CA GLN A 79 -5.72 2.66 -21.25
C GLN A 79 -4.37 3.39 -21.25
N PRO A 80 -4.37 4.74 -21.31
CA PRO A 80 -3.14 5.50 -21.13
C PRO A 80 -2.56 5.31 -19.72
N PRO A 81 -1.27 5.65 -19.51
CA PRO A 81 -0.67 5.63 -18.19
C PRO A 81 -1.50 6.44 -17.18
N GLY A 82 -1.74 5.87 -16.01
CA GLY A 82 -2.57 6.44 -14.95
C GLY A 82 -1.90 6.42 -13.58
N PHE A 83 -2.73 6.56 -12.55
CA PHE A 83 -2.31 6.48 -11.14
C PHE A 83 -3.09 5.37 -10.42
N PHE A 84 -2.39 4.43 -9.77
CA PHE A 84 -3.01 3.39 -8.96
C PHE A 84 -2.83 3.62 -7.46
N VAL A 85 -3.70 3.01 -6.67
CA VAL A 85 -3.51 2.83 -5.22
C VAL A 85 -3.69 1.35 -4.92
N GLU A 86 -2.68 0.71 -4.32
CA GLU A 86 -2.73 -0.69 -3.91
C GLU A 86 -2.81 -0.78 -2.39
N ALA A 87 -3.93 -1.32 -1.89
CA ALA A 87 -4.15 -1.58 -0.48
C ALA A 87 -3.71 -3.01 -0.14
N GLY A 88 -2.75 -3.16 0.77
CA GLY A 88 -2.15 -4.46 1.07
C GLY A 88 -1.14 -4.85 -0.01
N ALA A 89 -0.12 -4.02 -0.19
CA ALA A 89 0.92 -4.23 -1.21
C ALA A 89 1.90 -5.37 -0.90
N LEU A 90 1.80 -5.98 0.29
CA LEU A 90 2.58 -7.11 0.75
C LEU A 90 4.09 -6.86 0.58
N ASP A 91 4.85 -7.80 0.04
CA ASP A 91 6.29 -7.66 -0.20
C ASP A 91 6.60 -6.81 -1.44
N GLY A 92 5.60 -6.15 -2.04
CA GLY A 92 5.74 -5.32 -3.23
C GLY A 92 5.85 -6.10 -4.54
N GLU A 93 5.77 -7.43 -4.54
CA GLU A 93 5.93 -8.26 -5.72
C GLU A 93 4.95 -9.44 -5.77
N TYR A 94 4.98 -10.31 -4.77
CA TYR A 94 4.13 -11.49 -4.65
C TYR A 94 2.66 -11.07 -4.59
N LEU A 95 1.85 -11.61 -5.50
CA LEU A 95 0.43 -11.28 -5.67
C LEU A 95 0.16 -9.77 -5.88
N SER A 96 1.13 -8.98 -6.35
CA SER A 96 0.87 -7.56 -6.62
C SER A 96 -0.12 -7.39 -7.77
N ASN A 97 -1.13 -6.57 -7.54
CA ASN A 97 -2.16 -6.25 -8.52
C ASN A 97 -1.71 -5.13 -9.48
N THR A 98 -0.73 -4.32 -9.06
CA THR A 98 -0.35 -3.10 -9.79
C THR A 98 1.02 -3.16 -10.46
N LEU A 99 1.84 -4.17 -10.16
CA LEU A 99 3.19 -4.29 -10.73
C LEU A 99 3.19 -4.31 -12.26
N TYR A 100 2.19 -4.96 -12.88
CA TYR A 100 2.01 -4.94 -14.34
C TYR A 100 1.72 -3.53 -14.86
N LEU A 101 0.82 -2.78 -14.21
CA LEU A 101 0.49 -1.42 -14.62
C LEU A 101 1.72 -0.51 -14.52
N GLU A 102 2.49 -0.65 -13.44
CA GLU A 102 3.73 0.11 -13.22
C GLU A 102 4.79 -0.20 -14.28
N ARG A 103 5.13 -1.49 -14.47
CA ARG A 103 6.25 -1.90 -15.32
C ARG A 103 5.94 -1.88 -16.81
N ASN A 104 4.72 -2.25 -17.19
CA ASN A 104 4.35 -2.50 -18.58
C ASN A 104 3.48 -1.40 -19.18
N LYS A 105 2.81 -0.60 -18.34
CA LYS A 105 1.91 0.47 -18.78
C LYS A 105 2.34 1.86 -18.30
N ASN A 106 3.50 1.98 -17.66
CA ASN A 106 4.05 3.24 -17.15
C ASN A 106 3.15 3.97 -16.16
N TRP A 107 2.26 3.24 -15.46
CA TRP A 107 1.47 3.84 -14.40
C TRP A 107 2.37 4.22 -13.22
N THR A 108 2.01 5.31 -12.56
CA THR A 108 2.56 5.65 -11.25
C THR A 108 1.55 5.25 -10.18
N GLY A 109 1.92 5.31 -8.90
CA GLY A 109 0.95 4.98 -7.87
C GLY A 109 1.45 5.11 -6.46
N LEU A 110 0.61 4.61 -5.55
CA LEU A 110 0.84 4.49 -4.12
C LEU A 110 0.63 3.04 -3.68
N LEU A 111 1.63 2.47 -3.03
CA LEU A 111 1.58 1.17 -2.37
C LEU A 111 1.35 1.40 -0.88
N VAL A 112 0.31 0.79 -0.32
CA VAL A 112 -0.02 0.89 1.11
C VAL A 112 0.13 -0.49 1.72
N GLU A 113 1.01 -0.64 2.70
CA GLU A 113 1.20 -1.89 3.43
C GLU A 113 1.38 -1.60 4.93
N PRO A 114 0.46 -2.05 5.79
CA PRO A 114 0.53 -1.81 7.23
C PRO A 114 1.42 -2.79 8.00
N ASP A 115 1.72 -3.97 7.46
CA ASP A 115 2.61 -4.92 8.13
C ASP A 115 4.07 -4.48 7.99
N ALA A 116 4.77 -4.35 9.11
CA ALA A 116 6.12 -3.78 9.13
C ALA A 116 7.17 -4.68 8.46
N GLU A 117 7.01 -6.01 8.56
CA GLU A 117 7.93 -6.95 7.93
C GLU A 117 7.73 -6.92 6.41
N MET A 118 6.48 -7.00 5.95
CA MET A 118 6.14 -6.92 4.52
C MET A 118 6.50 -5.56 3.93
N PHE A 119 6.26 -4.46 4.66
CA PHE A 119 6.66 -3.12 4.22
C PHE A 119 8.18 -3.01 4.04
N THR A 120 8.97 -3.65 4.92
CA THR A 120 10.43 -3.70 4.76
C THR A 120 10.80 -4.45 3.48
N CYS A 121 10.22 -5.62 3.24
CA CYS A 121 10.43 -6.38 2.00
C CYS A 121 10.00 -5.61 0.74
N LEU A 122 8.90 -4.85 0.82
CA LEU A 122 8.41 -3.99 -0.25
C LEU A 122 9.44 -2.96 -0.67
N LEU A 123 10.06 -2.28 0.29
CA LEU A 123 11.08 -1.27 -0.01
C LEU A 123 12.29 -1.89 -0.73
N GLU A 124 12.64 -3.13 -0.42
CA GLU A 124 13.76 -3.84 -1.07
C GLU A 124 13.50 -4.12 -2.56
N LYS A 125 12.25 -4.14 -3.02
CA LYS A 125 11.92 -4.38 -4.44
C LYS A 125 12.23 -3.21 -5.36
N ASN A 126 12.53 -2.03 -4.80
CA ASN A 126 12.79 -0.81 -5.55
C ASN A 126 11.65 -0.46 -6.53
N ARG A 127 10.39 -0.55 -6.10
CA ARG A 127 9.21 -0.14 -6.88
C ARG A 127 9.31 1.34 -7.29
N LYS A 128 8.67 1.69 -8.41
CA LYS A 128 8.60 3.06 -8.97
C LYS A 128 7.33 3.81 -8.56
N ALA A 129 6.60 3.26 -7.61
CA ALA A 129 5.50 3.90 -6.92
C ALA A 129 5.94 4.46 -5.57
N TRP A 130 5.17 5.42 -5.05
CA TRP A 130 5.27 5.85 -3.66
C TRP A 130 4.88 4.69 -2.74
N ALA A 131 5.44 4.63 -1.54
CA ALA A 131 5.06 3.63 -0.54
C ALA A 131 4.64 4.29 0.77
N SER A 132 3.67 3.70 1.47
CA SER A 132 3.21 4.16 2.78
C SER A 132 3.04 3.00 3.75
N HIS A 133 3.69 3.12 4.91
CA HIS A 133 3.54 2.20 6.03
C HIS A 133 2.36 2.64 6.91
N SER A 134 1.15 2.51 6.35
CA SER A 134 -0.09 2.98 6.96
C SER A 134 -1.23 2.00 6.70
N CYS A 135 -2.34 2.16 7.43
CA CYS A 135 -3.61 1.48 7.15
C CYS A 135 -4.56 2.39 6.36
N LEU A 136 -5.55 1.79 5.70
CA LEU A 136 -6.72 2.52 5.21
C LEU A 136 -7.83 2.46 6.26
N ALA A 137 -8.54 3.58 6.45
CA ALA A 137 -9.69 3.67 7.32
C ALA A 137 -10.93 4.04 6.51
N THR A 138 -12.09 3.58 6.96
CA THR A 138 -13.40 4.01 6.43
C THR A 138 -13.85 5.35 7.01
N THR A 139 -13.14 5.83 8.03
CA THR A 139 -13.35 7.13 8.66
C THR A 139 -12.30 8.14 8.21
N ASN A 140 -12.66 9.42 8.28
CA ASN A 140 -11.83 10.56 7.90
C ASN A 140 -11.05 11.16 9.09
N TYR A 141 -10.86 10.40 10.16
CA TYR A 141 -10.04 10.76 11.31
C TYR A 141 -9.02 9.66 11.59
N PRO A 142 -7.81 10.01 12.06
CA PRO A 142 -6.77 9.03 12.33
C PRO A 142 -7.18 8.11 13.49
N SER A 143 -6.88 6.83 13.36
CA SER A 143 -7.04 5.85 14.44
C SER A 143 -5.80 4.95 14.51
N LYS A 144 -5.56 4.40 15.69
CA LYS A 144 -4.56 3.35 15.89
C LYS A 144 -5.30 2.06 16.21
N VAL A 145 -5.03 1.04 15.42
CA VAL A 145 -5.61 -0.29 15.59
C VAL A 145 -4.48 -1.31 15.75
N MET A 146 -4.72 -2.36 16.53
CA MET A 146 -3.80 -3.48 16.66
C MET A 146 -4.29 -4.61 15.77
N LEU A 147 -3.55 -4.88 14.70
CA LEU A 147 -3.76 -6.06 13.86
C LEU A 147 -3.24 -7.28 14.63
N HIS A 148 -4.15 -8.11 15.11
CA HIS A 148 -3.79 -9.45 15.58
C HIS A 148 -3.56 -10.31 14.33
N GLY A 149 -2.39 -10.95 14.21
CA GLY A 149 -1.90 -11.67 13.03
C GLY A 149 -2.68 -12.92 12.61
N PHE A 150 -4.00 -12.95 12.80
CA PHE A 150 -4.86 -14.07 12.46
C PHE A 150 -6.27 -13.64 12.03
N LEU A 151 -6.41 -12.64 11.16
CA LEU A 151 -7.56 -12.55 10.25
C LEU A 151 -7.34 -11.46 9.18
N LEU A 152 -6.94 -11.87 7.96
CA LEU A 152 -7.17 -11.10 6.73
C LEU A 152 -8.58 -11.38 6.19
N LEU A 153 -9.58 -11.30 7.06
CA LEU A 153 -10.97 -11.18 6.65
C LEU A 153 -11.53 -10.01 7.45
N GLY A 154 -11.79 -8.91 6.75
CA GLY A 154 -12.44 -7.72 7.29
C GLY A 154 -13.87 -8.03 7.74
N LEU A 155 -14.00 -8.71 8.86
CA LEU A 155 -15.19 -8.71 9.68
C LEU A 155 -14.84 -7.89 10.91
N ASP A 156 -15.20 -6.62 10.82
CA ASP A 156 -15.43 -5.77 11.98
C ASP A 156 -16.50 -6.48 12.83
N THR A 157 -16.08 -7.26 13.83
CA THR A 157 -17.00 -7.68 14.88
C THR A 157 -17.18 -6.47 15.78
N GLY A 158 -18.10 -5.60 15.33
CA GLY A 158 -18.71 -4.61 16.18
C GLY A 158 -19.18 -5.28 17.48
N GLN A 159 -18.96 -4.56 18.57
CA GLN A 159 -19.44 -4.89 19.91
C GLN A 159 -20.91 -5.34 19.91
#